data_AF-A0A2N2QSS9-F1
#
_entry.id   AF-A0A2N2QSS9-F1
#
_cell.length_a   1.000
_cell.length_b   1.000
_cell.length_c   1.000
_cell.angle_alpha   90.00
_cell.angle_beta   90.00
_cell.angle_gamma   90.00
#
_symmetry.space_group_name_H-M   'P 1'
#
loop_
_entity.id
_entity.type
_entity.pdbx_description
1 polymer ?
#
loop_
_entity_poly.entity_id
_entity_poly.type
_entity_poly.pdbx_seq_one_letter_code
_entity_poly.pdbx_strand_id
1 'polypeptide(L)'
;MVALSFCSGAFLTYQIIKEQSMPLVHKLQAPLLFNGAGAAEHQYILPAGTSLYFDQAFPEGFVRYKVYFNVEGVRLDSQEATDKFWLDPLTAFPPDESEIKKLLAGYPLSKSELAAILKSGYLTKDEIRELLLEYSK
;
A
#
# COMPACT_ATOMS: atom_id res chain seq x y z
N MET A 1 47.24 -4.21 23.53
CA MET A 1 46.13 -3.24 23.56
C MET A 1 45.82 -2.77 22.13
N VAL A 2 45.45 -3.68 21.22
CA VAL A 2 45.18 -3.38 19.78
C VAL A 2 43.97 -4.17 19.26
N ALA A 3 43.63 -5.31 19.88
CA ALA A 3 42.48 -6.13 19.47
C ALA A 3 41.09 -5.51 19.76
N LEU A 4 40.98 -4.59 20.71
CA LEU A 4 39.69 -3.98 21.09
C LEU A 4 39.22 -2.88 20.13
N SER A 5 40.11 -2.25 19.36
CA SER A 5 39.76 -1.19 18.40
C SER A 5 39.22 -1.72 17.07
N PHE A 6 39.57 -2.94 16.67
CA PHE A 6 39.09 -3.52 15.41
C PHE A 6 37.62 -3.95 15.47
N CYS A 7 37.16 -4.46 16.62
CA CYS A 7 35.76 -4.88 16.80
C CYS A 7 34.79 -3.69 16.82
N SER A 8 35.22 -2.55 17.36
CA SER A 8 34.42 -1.32 17.39
C SER A 8 34.30 -0.67 16.01
N GLY A 9 35.37 -0.70 15.20
CA GLY A 9 35.33 -0.23 13.81
C GLY A 9 34.36 -1.02 12.93
N ALA A 10 34.36 -2.36 13.02
CA ALA A 10 33.45 -3.22 12.26
C ALA A 10 31.97 -3.08 12.69
N PHE A 11 31.73 -2.83 13.98
CA PHE A 11 30.37 -2.58 14.50
C PHE A 11 29.82 -1.24 14.02
N LEU A 12 30.65 -0.19 14.02
CA LEU A 12 30.28 1.13 13.49
C LEU A 12 30.03 1.09 11.98
N THR A 13 30.87 0.39 11.20
CA THR A 13 30.64 0.27 9.76
C THR A 13 29.41 -0.57 9.44
N TYR A 14 29.11 -1.62 10.20
CA TYR A 14 27.88 -2.40 10.05
C TYR A 14 26.61 -1.57 10.33
N GLN A 15 26.62 -0.73 11.38
CA GLN A 15 25.52 0.19 11.69
C GLN A 15 25.30 1.21 10.56
N ILE A 16 26.38 1.80 10.04
CA ILE A 16 26.32 2.77 8.94
C ILE A 16 25.81 2.14 7.63
N ILE A 17 26.27 0.93 7.29
CA ILE A 17 25.82 0.21 6.09
C ILE A 17 24.34 -0.17 6.20
N LYS A 18 23.87 -0.53 7.40
CA LYS A 18 22.46 -0.84 7.65
C LYS A 18 21.55 0.39 7.47
N GLU A 19 22.02 1.57 7.88
CA GLU A 19 21.34 2.85 7.67
C GLU A 19 21.33 3.31 6.19
N GLN A 20 22.31 2.87 5.38
CA GLN A 20 22.45 3.30 3.99
C GLN A 20 21.75 2.43 2.94
N SER A 21 21.05 1.36 3.32
CA SER A 21 20.30 0.58 2.34
C SER A 21 19.10 1.39 1.84
N MET A 22 19.07 1.67 0.53
CA MET A 22 17.95 2.40 -0.06
C MET A 22 16.67 1.58 0.17
N PRO A 23 15.57 2.19 0.64
CA PRO A 23 14.33 1.47 0.85
C PRO A 23 13.84 0.91 -0.49
N LEU A 24 13.41 -0.36 -0.49
CA LEU A 24 12.77 -0.93 -1.67
C LEU A 24 11.39 -0.28 -1.82
N VAL A 25 11.14 0.32 -2.98
CA VAL A 25 9.88 1.02 -3.26
C VAL A 25 9.20 0.40 -4.46
N HIS A 26 7.90 0.15 -4.33
CA HIS A 26 7.04 -0.22 -5.44
C HIS A 26 6.08 0.92 -5.76
N LYS A 27 6.03 1.35 -7.03
CA LYS A 27 5.07 2.35 -7.49
C LYS A 27 3.86 1.63 -8.06
N LEU A 28 2.68 1.83 -7.45
CA LEU A 28 1.45 1.20 -7.92
C LEU A 28 1.19 1.55 -9.39
N GLN A 29 0.96 0.53 -10.20
CA GLN A 29 0.56 0.70 -11.60
C GLN A 29 -0.95 0.73 -11.78
N ALA A 30 -1.69 0.22 -10.78
CA ALA A 30 -3.13 0.18 -10.70
C ALA A 30 -3.56 0.44 -9.25
N PRO A 31 -4.79 0.94 -9.02
CA PRO A 31 -5.26 1.21 -7.67
C PRO A 31 -5.44 -0.08 -6.86
N LEU A 32 -5.27 0.03 -5.55
CA LEU A 32 -5.64 -1.01 -4.59
C LEU A 32 -6.79 -0.52 -3.73
N LEU A 33 -7.64 -1.44 -3.30
CA LEU A 33 -8.60 -1.19 -2.24
C LEU A 33 -7.98 -1.52 -0.90
N PHE A 34 -8.41 -0.84 0.15
CA PHE A 34 -8.04 -1.18 1.51
C PHE A 34 -9.18 -0.93 2.48
N ASN A 35 -9.18 -1.72 3.55
CA ASN A 35 -10.18 -1.62 4.62
C ASN A 35 -9.49 -1.30 5.96
N GLY A 36 -10.15 -0.44 6.74
CA GLY A 36 -9.86 -0.25 8.16
C GLY A 36 -10.14 -1.52 8.94
N ALA A 37 -9.29 -1.84 9.91
CA ALA A 37 -9.63 -2.87 10.88
C ALA A 37 -10.93 -2.48 11.59
N GLY A 38 -11.94 -3.35 11.49
CA GLY A 38 -13.29 -3.10 12.03
C GLY A 38 -14.25 -2.35 11.11
N ALA A 39 -13.81 -1.81 9.97
CA ALA A 39 -14.67 -1.11 9.01
C ALA A 39 -14.95 -2.01 7.79
N ALA A 40 -15.82 -3.03 7.96
CA ALA A 40 -16.19 -3.93 6.86
C ALA A 40 -16.95 -3.23 5.72
N GLU A 41 -17.55 -2.06 5.97
CA GLU A 41 -18.46 -1.39 5.03
C GLU A 41 -17.82 -0.27 4.20
N HIS A 42 -16.62 0.21 4.56
CA HIS A 42 -15.98 1.32 3.85
C HIS A 42 -14.72 0.83 3.12
N GLN A 43 -14.81 0.77 1.80
CA GLN A 43 -13.69 0.50 0.92
C GLN A 43 -13.03 1.81 0.52
N TYR A 44 -11.76 1.97 0.86
CA TYR A 44 -10.96 3.12 0.46
C TYR A 44 -10.03 2.73 -0.68
N ILE A 45 -9.67 3.70 -1.53
CA ILE A 45 -8.76 3.48 -2.67
C ILE A 45 -7.37 4.05 -2.34
N LEU A 46 -6.33 3.25 -2.58
CA LEU A 46 -4.98 3.72 -2.85
C LEU A 46 -4.83 3.94 -4.36
N PRO A 47 -4.68 5.19 -4.83
CA PRO A 47 -4.62 5.48 -6.26
C PRO A 47 -3.41 4.84 -6.94
N ALA A 48 -3.54 4.60 -8.24
CA ALA A 48 -2.39 4.30 -9.08
C ALA A 48 -1.34 5.44 -8.94
N GLY A 49 -0.07 5.07 -8.92
CA GLY A 49 1.02 5.99 -8.62
C GLY A 49 1.27 6.20 -7.13
N THR A 50 0.58 5.53 -6.21
CA THR A 50 1.01 5.53 -4.79
C THR A 50 2.34 4.80 -4.64
N SER A 51 3.25 5.34 -3.81
CA SER A 51 4.53 4.70 -3.48
C SER A 51 4.35 3.80 -2.26
N LEU A 52 4.64 2.50 -2.40
CA LEU A 52 4.66 1.52 -1.33
C LEU A 52 6.11 1.23 -0.93
N TYR A 53 6.48 1.56 0.31
CA TYR A 53 7.82 1.35 0.83
C TYR A 53 7.85 0.00 1.55
N PHE A 54 8.66 -0.94 1.06
CA PHE A 54 8.78 -2.25 1.67
C PHE A 54 9.19 -2.13 3.15
N ASP A 55 8.44 -2.79 4.03
CA ASP A 55 8.76 -2.86 5.44
C ASP A 55 9.33 -4.24 5.78
N GLN A 56 8.52 -5.28 5.62
CA GLN A 56 8.89 -6.65 5.95
C GLN A 56 8.02 -7.67 5.20
N ALA A 57 8.60 -8.81 4.84
CA ALA A 57 7.88 -9.99 4.40
C ALA A 57 7.65 -10.95 5.58
N PHE A 58 6.45 -11.51 5.66
CA PHE A 58 6.01 -12.39 6.74
C PHE A 58 6.02 -13.85 6.28
N PRO A 59 6.41 -14.82 7.14
CA PRO A 59 6.40 -16.25 6.78
C PRO A 59 5.01 -16.78 6.43
N GLU A 60 3.94 -16.10 6.87
CA GLU A 60 2.55 -16.36 6.54
C GLU A 60 2.18 -16.04 5.08
N GLY A 61 3.10 -15.45 4.30
CA GLY A 61 2.96 -15.27 2.85
C GLY A 61 2.46 -13.89 2.40
N PHE A 62 2.34 -12.92 3.31
CA PHE A 62 2.04 -11.54 2.96
C PHE A 62 3.24 -10.61 3.17
N VAL A 63 3.21 -9.46 2.49
CA VAL A 63 4.25 -8.43 2.61
C VAL A 63 3.62 -7.17 3.15
N ARG A 64 4.28 -6.56 4.13
CA ARG A 64 3.90 -5.27 4.68
C ARG A 64 4.65 -4.16 3.99
N TYR A 65 3.90 -3.11 3.63
CA TYR A 65 4.41 -1.88 3.09
C TYR A 65 4.03 -0.71 3.99
N LYS A 66 4.88 0.31 4.04
CA LYS A 66 4.58 1.63 4.59
C LYS A 66 4.09 2.54 3.47
N VAL A 67 3.07 3.35 3.79
CA VAL A 67 2.59 4.45 2.97
C VAL A 67 2.69 5.72 3.80
N TYR A 68 3.30 6.75 3.24
CA TYR A 68 3.41 8.05 3.91
C TYR A 68 2.31 8.98 3.40
N PHE A 69 1.60 9.58 4.34
CA PHE A 69 0.62 10.62 4.07
C PHE A 69 1.13 11.94 4.61
N ASN A 70 1.15 12.95 3.74
CA ASN A 70 1.30 14.33 4.18
C ASN A 70 -0.09 14.85 4.55
N VAL A 71 -0.26 15.31 5.78
CA VAL A 71 -1.54 15.84 6.28
C VAL A 71 -1.44 17.35 6.38
N GLU A 72 -2.29 18.05 5.64
CA GLU A 72 -2.35 19.51 5.59
C GLU A 72 -3.61 20.02 6.30
N GLY A 73 -3.53 21.19 6.94
CA GLY A 73 -4.69 21.89 7.51
C GLY A 73 -5.24 21.34 8.82
N VAL A 74 -4.74 20.19 9.31
CA VAL A 74 -5.15 19.59 10.59
C VAL A 74 -3.92 19.15 11.38
N ARG A 75 -3.90 19.46 12.69
CA ARG A 75 -2.90 18.94 13.62
C ARG A 75 -3.38 17.61 14.17
N LEU A 76 -2.57 16.57 14.00
CA LEU A 76 -2.81 15.26 14.60
C LEU A 76 -1.98 15.14 15.88
N ASP A 77 -2.64 14.88 17.01
CA ASP A 77 -1.95 14.61 18.26
C ASP A 77 -1.40 13.18 18.24
N SER A 78 -0.10 13.06 18.50
CA SER A 78 0.61 11.79 18.49
C SER A 78 0.87 11.32 19.91
N GLN A 79 0.82 10.01 20.13
CA GLN A 79 1.18 9.37 21.39
C GLN A 79 2.15 8.22 21.14
N GLU A 80 2.93 7.86 22.15
CA GLU A 80 3.87 6.75 22.05
C GLU A 80 3.12 5.44 21.78
N ALA A 81 3.62 4.68 20.82
CA ALA A 81 3.08 3.38 20.49
C ALA A 81 3.37 2.40 21.64
N THR A 82 2.40 2.18 22.52
CA THR A 82 2.48 1.09 23.51
C THR A 82 2.08 -0.23 22.85
N ASP A 83 2.86 -1.29 23.08
CA ASP A 83 2.86 -2.58 22.36
C ASP A 83 1.49 -3.27 22.16
N LYS A 84 0.45 -2.89 22.90
CA LYS A 84 -0.80 -3.65 22.97
C LYS A 84 -1.94 -3.11 22.08
N PHE A 85 -1.82 -1.92 21.51
CA PHE A 85 -2.94 -1.26 20.80
C PHE A 85 -2.59 -0.47 19.53
N TRP A 86 -1.31 -0.32 19.17
CA TRP A 86 -0.90 0.67 18.15
C TRP A 86 -0.53 0.13 16.77
N LEU A 87 -0.39 -1.19 16.63
CA LEU A 87 -0.07 -1.81 15.35
C LEU A 87 -1.31 -2.49 14.78
N ASP A 88 -2.13 -1.68 14.12
CA ASP A 88 -3.34 -2.12 13.44
C ASP A 88 -3.23 -1.84 11.93
N PRO A 89 -2.51 -2.69 11.17
CA PRO A 89 -2.23 -2.42 9.77
C PRO A 89 -3.48 -2.61 8.90
N LEU A 90 -3.64 -1.71 7.94
CA LEU A 90 -4.67 -1.82 6.91
C LEU A 90 -4.30 -2.93 5.93
N THR A 91 -5.31 -3.69 5.48
CA THR A 91 -5.12 -4.70 4.44
C THR A 91 -5.51 -4.11 3.11
N ALA A 92 -4.59 -4.14 2.14
CA ALA A 92 -4.82 -3.69 0.77
C ALA A 92 -4.89 -4.86 -0.20
N PHE A 93 -5.81 -4.82 -1.16
CA PHE A 93 -6.10 -5.88 -2.13
C PHE A 93 -6.50 -5.31 -3.50
N PRO A 94 -6.28 -6.04 -4.60
CA PRO A 94 -6.79 -5.63 -5.90
C PRO A 94 -8.33 -5.69 -5.91
N PRO A 95 -9.01 -4.72 -6.56
CA PRO A 95 -10.45 -4.74 -6.64
C PRO A 95 -10.96 -5.88 -7.53
N ASP A 96 -12.05 -6.53 -7.12
CA ASP A 96 -12.78 -7.50 -7.95
C ASP A 96 -13.85 -6.84 -8.84
N GLU A 97 -14.52 -7.62 -9.71
CA GLU A 97 -15.57 -7.09 -10.61
C GLU A 97 -16.70 -6.37 -9.86
N SER A 98 -17.15 -6.95 -8.75
CA SER A 98 -18.25 -6.41 -7.94
C SER A 98 -17.85 -5.08 -7.29
N GLU A 99 -16.61 -4.98 -6.85
CA GLU A 99 -16.04 -3.77 -6.26
C GLU A 99 -15.84 -2.70 -7.32
N ILE A 100 -15.36 -3.04 -8.51
CA ILE A 100 -15.22 -2.10 -9.62
C ILE A 100 -16.58 -1.51 -10.01
N LYS A 101 -17.65 -2.32 -10.06
CA LYS A 101 -19.02 -1.81 -10.28
C LYS A 101 -19.41 -0.77 -9.23
N LYS A 102 -19.11 -1.02 -7.95
CA LYS A 102 -19.37 -0.07 -6.86
C LYS A 102 -18.53 1.21 -6.98
N LEU A 103 -17.25 1.08 -7.34
CA LEU A 103 -16.36 2.23 -7.53
C LEU A 103 -16.83 3.10 -8.70
N LEU A 104 -17.26 2.51 -9.82
CA LEU A 104 -17.80 3.24 -10.96
C LEU A 104 -19.10 3.99 -10.61
N ALA A 105 -19.91 3.43 -9.71
CA ALA A 105 -21.17 4.04 -9.29
C ALA A 105 -21.01 5.13 -8.21
N GLY A 106 -20.04 4.98 -7.31
CA GLY A 106 -19.95 5.78 -6.08
C GLY A 106 -18.67 6.62 -5.92
N TYR A 107 -17.63 6.39 -6.73
CA TYR A 107 -16.35 7.09 -6.64
C TYR A 107 -16.01 7.81 -7.94
N PRO A 108 -15.51 9.06 -7.88
CA PRO A 108 -15.05 9.78 -9.05
C PRO A 108 -13.72 9.19 -9.54
N LEU A 109 -13.79 8.13 -10.35
CA LEU A 109 -12.63 7.55 -11.02
C LEU A 109 -12.21 8.42 -12.20
N SER A 110 -10.94 8.80 -12.24
CA SER A 110 -10.36 9.44 -13.42
C SER A 110 -10.23 8.45 -14.59
N LYS A 111 -10.21 8.97 -15.81
CA LYS A 111 -9.97 8.16 -17.02
C LYS A 111 -8.66 7.36 -16.94
N SER A 112 -7.62 7.94 -16.33
CA SER A 112 -6.33 7.30 -16.13
C SER A 112 -6.40 6.14 -15.14
N GLU A 113 -7.15 6.29 -14.05
CA GLU A 113 -7.34 5.22 -13.06
C GLU A 113 -8.15 4.07 -13.65
N LEU A 114 -9.22 4.37 -14.38
CA LEU A 114 -9.98 3.34 -15.09
C LEU A 114 -9.10 2.59 -16.10
N ALA A 115 -8.32 3.32 -16.90
CA ALA A 115 -7.41 2.70 -17.86
C ALA A 115 -6.34 1.84 -17.19
N ALA A 116 -5.88 2.21 -15.99
CA ALA A 116 -4.94 1.43 -15.19
C ALA A 116 -5.58 0.13 -14.67
N ILE A 117 -6.82 0.20 -14.15
CA ILE A 117 -7.58 -0.98 -13.71
C ILE A 117 -7.78 -1.96 -14.87
N LEU A 118 -8.19 -1.48 -16.04
CA LEU A 118 -8.42 -2.36 -17.20
C LEU A 118 -7.14 -3.02 -17.73
N LYS A 119 -5.96 -2.43 -17.47
CA LYS A 119 -4.65 -2.95 -17.90
C LYS A 119 -3.95 -3.82 -16.86
N SER A 120 -4.37 -3.76 -15.59
CA SER A 120 -3.69 -4.44 -14.49
C SER A 120 -3.82 -5.96 -14.54
N GLY A 121 -4.78 -6.48 -15.31
CA GLY A 121 -5.12 -7.89 -15.36
C GLY A 121 -5.95 -8.35 -14.16
N TYR A 122 -6.49 -7.43 -13.36
CA TYR A 122 -7.45 -7.77 -12.29
C TYR A 122 -8.78 -8.28 -12.87
N LEU A 123 -9.11 -7.87 -14.10
CA LEU A 123 -10.29 -8.32 -14.84
C LEU A 123 -9.89 -9.05 -16.12
N THR A 124 -10.67 -10.07 -16.45
CA THR A 124 -10.65 -10.77 -17.73
C THR A 124 -11.28 -9.92 -18.84
N LYS A 125 -10.98 -10.26 -20.10
CA LYS A 125 -11.56 -9.56 -21.26
C LYS A 125 -13.08 -9.68 -21.33
N ASP A 126 -13.63 -10.79 -20.86
CA ASP A 126 -15.08 -11.01 -20.90
C ASP A 126 -15.79 -10.20 -19.81
N GLU A 127 -15.24 -10.15 -18.59
CA GLU A 127 -15.73 -9.26 -17.51
C GLU A 127 -15.67 -7.78 -17.93
N ILE A 128 -14.59 -7.35 -18.60
CA ILE A 128 -14.50 -5.98 -19.14
C ILE A 128 -15.61 -5.72 -20.17
N ARG A 129 -15.89 -6.67 -21.06
CA ARG A 129 -16.95 -6.52 -22.06
C ARG A 129 -18.32 -6.41 -21.39
N GLU A 130 -18.58 -7.27 -20.40
CA GLU A 130 -19.83 -7.27 -19.64
C GLU A 130 -20.06 -5.94 -18.92
N LEU A 131 -19.03 -5.44 -18.21
CA LEU A 131 -19.05 -4.13 -17.55
C LEU A 131 -19.39 -2.99 -18.54
N LEU A 132 -18.75 -2.95 -19.71
CA LEU A 132 -19.00 -1.89 -20.69
C LEU A 132 -20.41 -1.98 -21.30
N LEU A 133 -20.96 -3.19 -21.47
CA LEU A 133 -22.32 -3.40 -21.98
C LEU A 133 -23.38 -2.97 -20.95
N GLU A 134 -23.12 -3.19 -19.67
CA GLU A 134 -24.02 -2.77 -18.58
C GLU A 134 -24.16 -1.24 -18.52
N TYR A 135 -23.06 -0.51 -18.71
CA TYR A 135 -23.03 0.97 -18.66
C TYR A 135 -23.37 1.68 -19.97
N SER A 136 -23.46 0.95 -21.09
CA SER A 136 -23.84 1.52 -22.39
C SER A 136 -25.33 1.37 -22.71
N LYS A 137 -26.11 0.82 -21.77
CA LYS A 137 -27.59 0.81 -21.78
C LYS A 137 -28.14 2.03 -21.05
#